data_AF-A0A285UXB6-F1
#
_entry.id   AF-A0A285UXB6-F1
#
_cell.length_a   1.000
_cell.length_b   1.000
_cell.length_c   1.000
_cell.angle_alpha   90.00
_cell.angle_beta   90.00
_cell.angle_gamma   90.00
#
_symmetry.space_group_name_H-M   'P 1'
#
loop_
_entity.id
_entity.type
_entity.pdbx_description
1 polymer ?
#
loop_
_entity_poly.entity_id
_entity_poly.type
_entity_poly.pdbx_seq_one_letter_code
_entity_poly.pdbx_strand_id
1 'polypeptide(L)'
;MTSPDPAAEGRRRADEFLSLLAAEDPAADALLEGLTEIREVVFLGAGLTVIARAEGRALPTAQRAQASTRQVNLAQLRDRSRTDVDGLRAWLRASGEEILFLRSLAAAAARFTG
;
A
#
# COMPACT_ATOMS: atom_id res chain seq x y z
N MET A 1 20.84 -21.00 -10.59
CA MET A 1 20.62 -19.77 -9.82
C MET A 1 19.16 -19.40 -9.99
N THR A 2 18.33 -19.69 -8.99
CA THR A 2 16.87 -19.49 -9.08
C THR A 2 16.60 -17.99 -8.98
N SER A 3 16.02 -17.40 -10.02
CA SER A 3 15.56 -16.00 -9.97
C SER A 3 14.68 -15.82 -8.73
N PRO A 4 14.90 -14.79 -7.88
CA PRO A 4 14.06 -14.56 -6.72
C PRO A 4 12.60 -14.40 -7.18
N ASP A 5 11.67 -15.00 -6.43
CA ASP A 5 10.23 -14.86 -6.70
C ASP A 5 9.86 -13.37 -6.70
N PRO A 6 9.45 -12.80 -7.84
CA PRO A 6 9.11 -11.39 -7.94
C PRO A 6 7.97 -10.97 -6.99
N ALA A 7 7.08 -11.90 -6.63
CA ALA A 7 6.00 -11.62 -5.68
C ALA A 7 6.51 -11.52 -4.23
N ALA A 8 7.45 -12.39 -3.84
CA ALA A 8 8.11 -12.31 -2.55
C ALA A 8 8.94 -11.03 -2.41
N GLU A 9 9.60 -10.60 -3.48
CA GLU A 9 10.35 -9.34 -3.50
C GLU A 9 9.42 -8.12 -3.40
N GLY A 10 8.32 -8.10 -4.17
CA GLY A 10 7.32 -7.03 -4.08
C GLY A 10 6.70 -6.90 -2.68
N ARG A 11 6.50 -8.03 -1.98
CA ARG A 11 6.04 -8.02 -0.59
C ARG A 11 7.08 -7.43 0.36
N ARG A 12 8.34 -7.86 0.28
CA ARG A 12 9.42 -7.32 1.12
C ARG A 12 9.54 -5.80 0.98
N ARG A 13 9.55 -5.31 -0.26
CA ARG A 13 9.59 -3.86 -0.53
C ARG A 13 8.35 -3.12 -0.02
N ALA A 14 7.17 -3.75 -0.05
CA ALA A 14 5.96 -3.17 0.53
C ALA A 14 6.07 -3.02 2.05
N ASP A 15 6.59 -4.03 2.75
CA ASP A 15 6.81 -3.98 4.20
C ASP A 15 7.87 -2.92 4.58
N GLU A 16 8.97 -2.82 3.81
CA GLU A 16 9.97 -1.78 3.96
C GLU A 16 9.38 -0.38 3.75
N PHE A 17 8.70 -0.16 2.63
CA PHE A 17 8.06 1.11 2.31
C PHE A 17 7.07 1.55 3.40
N LEU A 18 6.23 0.63 3.90
CA LEU A 18 5.29 0.93 4.99
C LEU A 18 6.01 1.24 6.31
N SER A 19 7.16 0.62 6.57
CA SER A 19 7.95 0.88 7.78
C SER A 19 8.58 2.26 7.75
N LEU A 20 9.18 2.64 6.62
CA LEU A 20 9.71 3.99 6.39
C LEU A 20 8.60 5.03 6.48
N LEU A 21 7.47 4.75 5.84
CA LEU A 21 6.35 5.66 5.82
C LEU A 21 5.74 5.89 7.21
N ALA A 22 5.62 4.83 8.00
CA ALA A 22 5.12 4.94 9.37
C ALA A 22 6.08 5.70 10.30
N ALA A 23 7.37 5.69 9.99
CA ALA A 23 8.39 6.46 10.70
C ALA A 23 8.47 7.93 10.23
N GLU A 24 7.65 8.34 9.26
CA GLU A 24 7.76 9.63 8.57
C GLU A 24 9.17 9.87 8.00
N ASP A 25 9.85 8.78 7.62
CA ASP A 25 11.21 8.83 7.11
C ASP A 25 11.20 9.29 5.63
N PRO A 26 11.98 10.33 5.25
CA PRO A 26 12.08 10.77 3.86
C PRO A 26 12.59 9.68 2.92
N ALA A 27 13.23 8.63 3.43
CA ALA A 27 13.60 7.46 2.66
C ALA A 27 12.38 6.74 2.03
N ALA A 28 11.17 6.93 2.57
CA ALA A 28 9.94 6.42 1.93
C ALA A 28 9.73 7.04 0.54
N ASP A 29 9.91 8.35 0.42
CA ASP A 29 9.77 9.06 -0.85
C ASP A 29 10.95 8.76 -1.78
N ALA A 30 12.18 8.70 -1.23
CA ALA A 30 13.37 8.29 -1.99
C ALA A 30 13.24 6.86 -2.57
N LEU A 31 12.62 5.94 -1.82
CA LEU A 31 12.32 4.58 -2.31
C LEU A 31 11.39 4.64 -3.53
N LEU A 32 10.34 5.48 -3.49
CA LEU A 32 9.41 5.65 -4.62
C LEU A 32 10.08 6.31 -5.83
N GLU A 33 10.91 7.35 -5.60
CA GLU A 33 11.69 8.03 -6.64
C GLU A 33 12.65 7.08 -7.36
N GLY A 34 13.18 6.08 -6.65
CA GLY A 34 14.03 5.02 -7.19
C GLY A 34 13.31 4.01 -8.11
N LEU A 35 11.97 3.98 -8.14
CA LEU A 35 11.20 3.07 -8.99
C LEU A 35 11.02 3.68 -10.38
N THR A 36 11.95 3.43 -11.30
CA THR A 36 11.95 4.06 -12.63
C THR A 36 11.15 3.27 -13.66
N GLU A 37 10.90 1.99 -13.41
CA GLU A 37 10.20 1.11 -14.33
C GLU A 37 8.78 0.76 -13.87
N ILE A 38 7.81 0.76 -14.80
CA ILE A 38 6.41 0.36 -14.53
C ILE A 38 6.34 -0.99 -13.82
N ARG A 39 7.23 -1.93 -14.20
CA ARG A 39 7.28 -3.26 -13.60
C ARG A 39 7.58 -3.22 -12.10
N GLU A 40 8.50 -2.36 -11.66
CA GLU A 40 8.86 -2.22 -10.26
C GLU A 40 7.72 -1.65 -9.45
N VAL A 41 7.05 -0.63 -10.01
CA VAL A 41 5.86 -0.03 -9.43
C VAL A 41 4.72 -1.06 -9.28
N VAL A 42 4.50 -1.88 -10.31
CA VAL A 42 3.47 -2.94 -10.27
C VAL A 42 3.78 -3.97 -9.18
N PHE A 43 5.03 -4.37 -8.98
CA PHE A 43 5.38 -5.34 -7.94
C PHE A 43 5.18 -4.79 -6.53
N LEU A 44 5.61 -3.54 -6.26
CA LEU A 44 5.35 -2.89 -4.99
C LEU A 44 3.83 -2.73 -4.75
N GLY A 45 3.11 -2.26 -5.78
CA GLY A 45 1.67 -2.07 -5.73
C GLY A 45 0.88 -3.37 -5.49
N ALA A 46 1.34 -4.49 -6.03
CA ALA A 46 0.77 -5.80 -5.75
C ALA A 46 0.97 -6.19 -4.28
N GLY A 47 2.16 -5.94 -3.71
CA GLY A 47 2.44 -6.11 -2.28
C GLY A 47 1.49 -5.30 -1.40
N LEU A 48 1.37 -4.00 -1.67
CA LEU A 48 0.46 -3.09 -0.94
C LEU A 48 -1.00 -3.53 -1.05
N THR A 49 -1.45 -3.97 -2.22
CA THR A 49 -2.82 -4.46 -2.43
C THR A 49 -3.12 -5.68 -1.55
N VAL A 50 -2.17 -6.60 -1.40
CA VAL A 50 -2.35 -7.77 -0.54
C VAL A 50 -2.43 -7.37 0.93
N ILE A 51 -1.59 -6.44 1.36
CA ILE A 51 -1.59 -5.92 2.73
C ILE A 51 -2.92 -5.18 3.02
N ALA A 52 -3.33 -4.24 2.17
CA ALA A 52 -4.58 -3.50 2.34
C ALA A 52 -5.81 -4.42 2.48
N ARG A 53 -5.88 -5.51 1.71
CA ARG A 53 -6.94 -6.51 1.84
C ARG A 53 -6.88 -7.28 3.15
N ALA A 54 -5.70 -7.56 3.68
CA ALA A 54 -5.54 -8.19 4.98
C ALA A 54 -6.01 -7.25 6.11
N GLU A 55 -5.57 -5.99 6.09
CA GLU A 55 -5.97 -4.98 7.08
C GLU A 55 -7.49 -4.74 7.05
N GLY A 56 -8.09 -4.61 5.86
CA GLY A 56 -9.53 -4.43 5.73
C GLY A 56 -10.36 -5.58 6.32
N ARG A 57 -9.84 -6.82 6.32
CA ARG A 57 -10.52 -7.97 6.96
C ARG A 57 -10.48 -7.90 8.49
N ALA A 58 -9.52 -7.21 9.09
CA ALA A 58 -9.46 -7.04 10.54
C ALA A 58 -10.46 -5.99 11.05
N LEU A 59 -11.04 -5.17 10.17
CA LEU A 59 -11.94 -4.09 10.55
C LEU A 59 -13.38 -4.56 10.82
N PRO A 60 -14.10 -3.89 11.74
CA PRO A 60 -15.57 -3.93 11.85
C PRO A 60 -16.28 -3.68 10.52
N THR A 61 -17.48 -4.24 10.36
CA THR A 61 -18.25 -4.21 9.09
C THR A 61 -18.40 -2.81 8.49
N ALA A 62 -18.78 -1.81 9.29
CA ALA A 62 -18.96 -0.44 8.82
C ALA A 62 -17.64 0.17 8.31
N GLN A 63 -16.54 -0.02 9.05
CA GLN A 63 -15.22 0.48 8.66
C GLN A 63 -14.68 -0.26 7.43
N ARG A 64 -14.92 -1.56 7.32
CA ARG A 64 -14.57 -2.37 6.15
C ARG A 64 -15.29 -1.88 4.89
N ALA A 65 -16.58 -1.53 4.98
CA ALA A 65 -17.32 -0.98 3.85
C ALA A 65 -16.70 0.34 3.36
N GLN A 66 -16.33 1.24 4.28
CA GLN A 66 -15.64 2.49 3.94
C GLN A 66 -14.26 2.24 3.32
N ALA A 67 -13.50 1.29 3.86
CA ALA A 67 -12.21 0.89 3.31
C ALA A 67 -12.34 0.39 1.86
N SER A 68 -13.37 -0.43 1.56
CA SER A 68 -13.64 -0.87 0.19
C SER A 68 -13.88 0.30 -0.77
N THR A 69 -14.64 1.32 -0.38
CA THR A 69 -14.85 2.52 -1.20
C THR A 69 -13.54 3.27 -1.46
N ARG A 70 -12.69 3.45 -0.43
CA ARG A 70 -11.37 4.09 -0.59
C ARG A 70 -10.46 3.31 -1.54
N GLN A 71 -10.48 1.98 -1.45
CA GLN A 71 -9.75 1.10 -2.36
C GLN A 71 -10.22 1.22 -3.81
N VAL A 72 -11.52 1.43 -4.07
CA VAL A 72 -12.04 1.72 -5.42
C VAL A 72 -11.45 3.03 -5.97
N ASN A 73 -11.41 4.08 -5.16
CA ASN A 73 -10.84 5.37 -5.57
C ASN A 73 -9.33 5.26 -5.88
N LEU A 74 -8.59 4.49 -5.07
CA LEU A 74 -7.17 4.19 -5.34
C LEU A 74 -6.99 3.39 -6.63
N ALA A 75 -7.87 2.42 -6.92
CA ALA A 75 -7.83 1.68 -8.18
C ALA A 75 -8.07 2.60 -9.39
N GLN A 76 -9.02 3.54 -9.28
CA GLN A 76 -9.26 4.54 -10.33
C GLN A 76 -8.08 5.49 -10.54
N LEU A 77 -7.34 5.84 -9.48
CA LEU A 77 -6.10 6.60 -9.60
C LEU A 77 -5.04 5.80 -10.37
N ARG A 78 -4.79 4.55 -9.97
CA ARG A 78 -3.87 3.63 -10.67
C ARG A 78 -4.20 3.50 -12.15
N ASP A 79 -5.47 3.26 -12.47
CA ASP A 79 -5.89 2.96 -13.84
C ASP A 79 -5.78 4.18 -14.77
N ARG A 80 -5.93 5.39 -14.21
CA ARG A 80 -5.66 6.66 -14.92
C ARG A 80 -4.17 6.89 -15.16
N SER A 81 -3.31 6.46 -14.24
CA SER A 81 -1.85 6.62 -14.33
C SER A 81 -1.12 5.43 -14.97
N ARG A 82 -1.81 4.47 -15.60
CA ARG A 82 -1.23 3.18 -16.02
C ARG A 82 0.04 3.23 -16.91
N THR A 83 0.28 4.36 -17.59
CA THR A 83 1.47 4.59 -18.43
C THR A 83 2.36 5.73 -17.92
N ASP A 84 2.04 6.27 -16.75
CA ASP A 84 2.69 7.42 -16.12
C ASP A 84 3.33 6.96 -14.81
N VAL A 85 4.65 6.80 -14.81
CA VAL A 85 5.40 6.32 -13.65
C VAL A 85 5.24 7.25 -12.46
N ASP A 86 5.24 8.57 -12.67
CA ASP A 86 5.08 9.54 -11.57
C ASP A 86 3.66 9.48 -11.00
N GLY A 87 2.65 9.36 -11.86
CA GLY A 87 1.27 9.11 -11.43
C GLY A 87 1.12 7.80 -10.65
N LEU A 88 1.85 6.75 -11.03
CA LEU A 88 1.85 5.49 -10.28
C LEU A 88 2.61 5.59 -8.96
N ARG A 89 3.69 6.38 -8.86
CA ARG A 89 4.37 6.67 -7.58
C ARG A 89 3.44 7.41 -6.63
N ALA A 90 2.69 8.40 -7.12
CA ALA A 90 1.66 9.07 -6.33
C ALA A 90 0.57 8.09 -5.86
N TRP A 91 0.15 7.16 -6.72
CA TRP A 91 -0.76 6.09 -6.32
C TRP A 91 -0.19 5.17 -5.24
N LEU A 92 1.09 4.77 -5.33
CA LEU A 92 1.76 3.97 -4.32
C LEU A 92 1.83 4.69 -2.96
N ARG A 93 2.15 5.99 -3.00
CA ARG A 93 2.20 6.85 -1.81
C ARG A 93 0.83 6.88 -1.10
N ALA A 94 -0.23 7.19 -1.84
CA ALA A 94 -1.59 7.21 -1.31
C ALA A 94 -2.06 5.83 -0.82
N SER A 95 -1.62 4.74 -1.48
CA SER A 95 -1.95 3.38 -1.05
C SER A 95 -1.26 3.00 0.27
N GLY A 96 0.00 3.44 0.47
CA GLY A 96 0.71 3.28 1.74
C GLY A 96 0.03 4.01 2.88
N GLU A 97 -0.36 5.27 2.66
CA GLU A 97 -1.10 6.08 3.65
C GLU A 97 -2.41 5.43 4.06
N GLU A 98 -3.18 4.92 3.09
CA GLU A 98 -4.43 4.23 3.38
C GLU A 98 -4.17 2.99 4.26
N ILE A 99 -3.12 2.20 4.00
CA ILE A 99 -2.78 1.04 4.83
C ILE A 99 -2.49 1.46 6.28
N LEU A 100 -1.69 2.52 6.47
CA LEU A 100 -1.41 3.03 7.82
C LEU A 100 -2.67 3.56 8.51
N PHE A 101 -3.56 4.19 7.76
CA PHE A 101 -4.87 4.61 8.25
C PHE A 101 -5.75 3.41 8.65
N LEU A 102 -5.82 2.34 7.86
CA LEU A 102 -6.57 1.13 8.22
C LEU A 102 -6.00 0.48 9.48
N ARG A 103 -4.67 0.44 9.64
CA ARG A 103 -4.00 -0.06 10.85
C ARG A 103 -4.36 0.77 12.08
N SER A 104 -4.41 2.10 11.95
CA SER A 104 -4.80 2.97 13.06
C SER A 104 -6.27 2.78 13.46
N LEU A 105 -7.17 2.58 12.49
CA LEU A 105 -8.58 2.23 12.75
C LEU A 105 -8.72 0.89 13.49
N ALA A 106 -7.98 -0.14 13.06
CA ALA A 106 -7.98 -1.45 13.70
C ALA A 106 -7.47 -1.37 15.15
N ALA A 107 -6.37 -0.65 15.37
CA ALA A 107 -5.80 -0.44 16.71
C ALA A 107 -6.77 0.34 17.62
N ALA A 108 -7.45 1.36 17.09
CA ALA A 108 -8.48 2.10 17.83
C ALA A 108 -9.66 1.20 18.19
N ALA A 109 -10.16 0.39 17.25
CA ALA A 109 -11.27 -0.52 17.50
C ALA A 109 -10.94 -1.56 18.59
N ALA A 110 -9.72 -2.12 18.58
CA ALA A 110 -9.27 -3.09 19.57
C ALA A 110 -9.28 -2.55 21.01
N ARG A 111 -9.02 -1.24 21.19
CA ARG A 111 -9.04 -0.59 22.52
C ARG A 111 -10.44 -0.45 23.12
N PHE A 112 -11.50 -0.48 22.30
CA PHE A 112 -12.89 -0.39 22.79
C PHE A 112 -13.49 -1.77 23.09
N THR A 113 -12.79 -2.85 22.76
CA THR A 113 -13.22 -4.24 22.99
C THR A 113 -12.47 -4.95 24.12
N GLY A 114 -11.47 -4.30 24.74
CA GLY A 114 -10.71 -4.79 25.90
C GLY A 114 -11.03 -4.02 27.16
#